data_AF-A0A8X6RJ59-F1
#
_entry.id   AF-A0A8X6RJ59-F1
#
_cell.length_a   1.000
_cell.length_b   1.000
_cell.length_c   1.000
_cell.angle_alpha   90.00
_cell.angle_beta   90.00
_cell.angle_gamma   90.00
#
_symmetry.space_group_name_H-M   'P 1'
#
loop_
_entity.id
_entity.type
_entity.pdbx_description
1 polymer ?
#
loop_
_entity_poly.entity_id
_entity_poly.type
_entity_poly.pdbx_seq_one_letter_code
_entity_poly.pdbx_strand_id
1 'polypeptide(L)'
;MTQLPLPVTLNNGEWEVGLVDLIYPHTWYNIRNDNNIFGFDVGNGELLVRRVPPGCYETVPDILKGMHLELHQNKIEFIYHSVTKKVKIKLGDQARVVLYKGLAELLGFEPGEYKKSVESPYIADPTASFPIIYAYCDLVEPQIVGHTQAPLLKIIKVEGKDGEIVNAHYTRPHYVPVIRQQFQTIEMILRLHSGDLVPFERGRVIAVLHFRLRQII
;
A
#
# COMPACT_ATOMS: atom_id res chain seq x y z
N MET A 1 -7.05 -17.66 -9.53
CA MET A 1 -7.34 -18.25 -10.85
C MET A 1 -8.78 -17.97 -11.32
N THR A 2 -8.94 -17.42 -12.53
CA THR A 2 -10.24 -17.21 -13.21
C THR A 2 -10.34 -18.15 -14.41
N GLN A 3 -11.47 -18.84 -14.58
CA GLN A 3 -11.71 -19.71 -15.72
C GLN A 3 -12.60 -19.01 -16.76
N LEU A 4 -12.18 -19.05 -18.02
CA LEU A 4 -12.92 -18.51 -19.15
C LEU A 4 -14.03 -19.49 -19.59
N PRO A 5 -15.15 -18.98 -20.13
CA PRO A 5 -16.25 -19.82 -20.61
C PRO A 5 -15.82 -20.85 -21.66
N LEU A 6 -14.86 -20.50 -22.51
CA LEU A 6 -14.29 -21.36 -23.54
C LEU A 6 -12.76 -21.26 -23.53
N PRO A 7 -12.04 -22.35 -23.88
CA PRO A 7 -10.60 -22.29 -24.11
C PRO A 7 -10.26 -21.29 -25.23
N VAL A 8 -9.21 -20.51 -25.02
CA VAL A 8 -8.62 -19.62 -26.02
C VAL A 8 -7.45 -20.33 -26.69
N THR A 9 -7.40 -20.26 -28.02
CA THR A 9 -6.25 -20.71 -28.82
C THR A 9 -5.74 -19.56 -29.68
N LEU A 10 -4.54 -19.09 -29.37
CA LEU A 10 -3.81 -18.07 -30.12
C LEU A 10 -3.06 -18.74 -31.28
N ASN A 11 -3.73 -18.83 -32.43
CA ASN A 11 -3.16 -19.49 -33.61
C ASN A 11 -2.10 -18.61 -34.28
N ASN A 12 -1.07 -19.27 -34.85
CA ASN A 12 -0.10 -18.74 -35.80
C ASN A 12 0.55 -17.39 -35.42
N GLY A 13 1.80 -17.45 -34.94
CA GLY A 13 2.63 -16.27 -34.70
C GLY A 13 2.99 -16.07 -33.22
N GLU A 14 3.78 -15.03 -32.97
CA GLU A 14 4.10 -14.59 -31.62
C GLU A 14 3.02 -13.61 -31.16
N TRP A 15 2.52 -13.81 -29.94
CA TRP A 15 1.44 -13.00 -29.38
C TRP A 15 1.95 -12.20 -28.18
N GLU A 16 1.39 -11.01 -28.02
CA GLU A 16 1.63 -10.15 -26.86
C GLU A 16 0.32 -9.84 -26.15
N VAL A 17 0.39 -9.61 -24.84
CA VAL A 17 -0.73 -9.21 -23.99
C VAL A 17 -0.42 -7.87 -23.32
N GLY A 18 -1.43 -7.00 -23.26
CA GLY A 18 -1.37 -5.73 -22.53
C GLY A 18 -2.57 -5.57 -21.60
N LEU A 19 -2.34 -4.90 -20.47
CA LEU A 19 -3.41 -4.46 -19.57
C LEU A 19 -4.00 -3.15 -20.10
N VAL A 20 -5.29 -3.15 -20.45
CA VAL A 20 -6.04 -1.99 -20.95
C VAL A 20 -6.69 -1.23 -19.81
N ASP A 21 -7.45 -1.94 -18.97
CA ASP A 21 -8.11 -1.38 -17.79
C ASP A 21 -7.78 -2.24 -16.57
N LEU A 22 -7.50 -1.58 -15.46
CA LEU A 22 -7.59 -2.18 -14.14
C LEU A 22 -8.55 -1.33 -13.32
N ILE A 23 -9.76 -1.86 -13.12
CA ILE A 23 -10.77 -1.24 -12.27
C ILE A 23 -10.68 -1.91 -10.90
N TYR A 24 -10.37 -1.15 -9.86
CA TYR A 24 -10.19 -1.68 -8.52
C TYR A 24 -10.75 -0.75 -7.44
N PRO A 25 -11.21 -1.30 -6.30
CA PRO A 25 -11.65 -0.52 -5.16
C PRO A 25 -10.44 -0.12 -4.29
N HIS A 26 -10.19 1.18 -4.09
CA HIS A 26 -9.18 1.62 -3.12
C HIS A 26 -9.77 1.50 -1.72
N THR A 27 -9.57 0.36 -1.07
CA THR A 27 -10.28 0.00 0.17
C THR A 27 -9.41 -0.59 1.26
N TRP A 28 -8.09 -0.56 1.10
CA TRP A 28 -7.18 -1.14 2.07
C TRP A 28 -6.77 -0.14 3.15
N TYR A 29 -6.37 -0.65 4.31
CA TYR A 29 -5.99 0.17 5.45
C TYR A 29 -4.47 0.41 5.52
N ASN A 30 -4.09 1.66 5.83
CA ASN A 30 -2.71 2.00 6.19
C ASN A 30 -2.42 1.73 7.67
N ILE A 31 -3.45 1.76 8.53
CA ILE A 31 -3.40 1.30 9.91
C ILE A 31 -4.24 0.02 10.04
N ARG A 32 -3.60 -1.08 10.40
CA ARG A 32 -4.11 -2.45 10.47
C ARG A 32 -3.89 -3.02 11.88
N ASN A 33 -4.55 -4.13 12.20
CA ASN A 33 -4.44 -4.77 13.51
C ASN A 33 -3.02 -5.20 13.90
N ASP A 34 -2.14 -5.39 12.92
CA ASP A 34 -0.74 -5.80 13.11
C ASP A 34 0.22 -4.60 13.27
N ASN A 35 -0.20 -3.37 12.97
CA ASN A 35 0.69 -2.21 12.91
C ASN A 35 0.17 -0.97 13.68
N ASN A 36 -0.88 -1.12 14.49
CA ASN A 36 -1.63 -0.01 15.09
C ASN A 36 -1.36 0.29 16.57
N ILE A 37 -0.30 -0.25 17.17
CA ILE A 37 0.00 -0.06 18.59
C ILE A 37 1.03 1.05 18.84
N PHE A 38 0.89 1.73 19.98
CA PHE A 38 1.93 2.57 20.58
C PHE A 38 1.90 2.42 22.11
N GLY A 39 3.06 2.62 22.74
CA GLY A 39 3.21 2.62 24.19
C GLY A 39 3.41 4.03 24.74
N PHE A 40 3.03 4.26 25.99
CA PHE A 40 3.32 5.50 26.69
C PHE A 40 3.37 5.28 28.21
N ASP A 41 4.13 6.13 28.89
CA ASP A 41 4.26 6.21 30.34
C ASP A 41 4.31 7.69 30.69
N VAL A 42 3.47 8.11 31.64
CA VAL A 42 3.26 9.52 31.99
C VAL A 42 4.21 10.00 33.10
N GLY A 43 5.23 9.20 33.42
CA GLY A 43 6.21 9.46 34.47
C GLY A 43 5.93 8.71 35.78
N ASN A 44 5.06 7.71 35.75
CA ASN A 44 4.77 6.84 36.90
C ASN A 44 5.56 5.51 36.84
N GLY A 45 6.30 5.26 35.76
CA GLY A 45 7.06 4.03 35.55
C GLY A 45 6.23 2.88 34.98
N GLU A 46 4.93 3.10 34.70
CA GLU A 46 4.04 2.11 34.12
C GLU A 46 3.87 2.35 32.62
N LEU A 47 4.30 1.38 31.81
CA LEU A 47 4.13 1.44 30.36
C LEU A 47 2.75 0.91 29.96
N LEU A 48 1.87 1.80 29.55
CA LEU A 48 0.58 1.47 28.96
C LEU A 48 0.70 1.34 27.44
N VAL A 49 -0.10 0.44 26.86
CA VAL A 49 -0.16 0.24 25.40
C VAL A 49 -1.58 0.54 24.93
N ARG A 50 -1.69 1.33 23.85
CA ARG A 50 -2.95 1.61 23.17
C ARG A 50 -2.90 1.24 21.70
N ARG A 51 -4.09 1.03 21.14
CA ARG A 51 -4.32 0.77 19.72
C ARG A 51 -5.02 1.95 19.08
N VAL A 52 -4.51 2.38 17.94
CA VAL A 52 -5.25 3.23 17.01
C VAL A 52 -6.24 2.35 16.25
N PRO A 53 -7.52 2.75 16.08
CA PRO A 53 -8.48 1.95 15.33
C PRO A 53 -7.95 1.66 13.90
N PRO A 54 -8.02 0.41 13.41
CA PRO A 54 -7.69 0.12 12.02
C PRO A 54 -8.55 0.93 11.06
N GLY A 55 -7.97 1.35 9.94
CA GLY A 55 -8.66 2.15 8.92
C GLY A 55 -7.71 2.74 7.88
N CYS A 56 -8.28 3.40 6.89
CA CYS A 56 -7.54 4.23 5.94
C CYS A 56 -7.55 5.69 6.43
N TYR A 57 -6.41 6.14 6.95
CA TYR A 57 -6.21 7.50 7.43
C TYR A 57 -5.60 8.36 6.33
N GLU A 58 -6.34 9.30 5.77
CA GLU A 58 -5.85 10.18 4.70
C GLU A 58 -4.91 11.28 5.23
N THR A 59 -5.03 11.65 6.52
CA THR A 59 -4.28 12.76 7.09
C THR A 59 -3.58 12.38 8.40
N VAL A 60 -2.40 12.97 8.63
CA VAL A 60 -1.65 12.80 9.88
C VAL A 60 -2.49 13.24 11.10
N PRO A 61 -3.22 14.38 11.08
CA PRO A 61 -4.12 14.74 12.16
C PRO A 61 -5.13 13.66 12.55
N ASP A 62 -5.70 12.91 11.59
CA ASP A 62 -6.64 11.84 11.90
C ASP A 62 -5.98 10.69 12.65
N ILE A 63 -4.73 10.34 12.29
CA ILE A 63 -3.93 9.36 13.05
C ILE A 63 -3.68 9.87 14.47
N LEU A 64 -3.26 11.14 14.62
CA LEU A 64 -2.98 11.73 15.92
C LEU A 64 -4.24 11.83 16.81
N LYS A 65 -5.42 12.02 16.20
CA LYS A 65 -6.70 11.94 16.91
C LYS A 65 -6.94 10.55 17.49
N GLY A 66 -6.58 9.49 16.76
CA GLY A 66 -6.63 8.11 17.25
C GLY A 66 -5.61 7.80 18.35
N MET A 67 -4.50 8.55 18.41
CA MET A 67 -3.48 8.44 19.45
C MET A 67 -3.72 9.38 20.65
N HIS A 68 -4.79 10.16 20.61
CA HIS A 68 -5.03 11.21 21.57
C HIS A 68 -5.23 10.67 22.99
N LEU A 69 -4.52 11.27 23.96
CA LEU A 69 -4.54 10.89 25.37
C LEU A 69 -5.24 11.97 26.19
N GLU A 70 -6.58 12.03 26.15
CA GLU A 70 -7.38 13.10 26.78
C GLU A 70 -6.98 13.42 28.24
N LEU A 71 -6.77 12.39 29.05
CA LEU A 71 -6.43 12.53 30.48
C LEU A 71 -4.96 12.93 30.74
N HIS A 72 -4.11 12.92 29.70
CA HIS A 72 -2.65 13.07 29.84
C HIS A 72 -2.04 14.05 28.83
N GLN A 73 -2.86 14.91 28.20
CA GLN A 73 -2.39 15.89 27.20
C GLN A 73 -1.33 16.85 27.76
N ASN A 74 -1.40 17.17 29.05
CA ASN A 74 -0.43 18.00 29.75
C ASN A 74 0.95 17.32 29.93
N LYS A 75 1.03 16.01 29.74
CA LYS A 75 2.27 15.21 29.86
C LYS A 75 2.77 14.72 28.52
N ILE A 76 1.88 14.34 27.61
CA ILE A 76 2.22 13.82 26.29
C ILE A 76 1.29 14.45 25.26
N GLU A 77 1.87 15.17 24.31
CA GLU A 77 1.15 15.83 23.23
C GLU A 77 1.81 15.50 21.89
N PHE A 78 1.03 15.06 20.91
CA PHE A 78 1.47 14.87 19.53
C PHE A 78 0.97 16.05 18.69
N ILE A 79 1.88 16.70 17.97
CA ILE A 79 1.58 17.93 17.23
C ILE A 79 2.03 17.74 15.79
N TYR A 80 1.12 17.93 14.85
CA TYR A 80 1.46 17.92 13.44
C TYR A 80 1.74 19.35 12.94
N HIS A 81 2.91 19.52 12.32
CA HIS A 81 3.30 20.77 11.67
C HIS A 81 2.99 20.69 10.17
N SER A 82 1.88 21.30 9.75
CA SER A 82 1.34 21.15 8.39
C SER A 82 2.22 21.69 7.26
N VAL A 83 3.15 22.61 7.56
CA VAL A 83 4.11 23.17 6.58
C VAL A 83 5.30 22.24 6.39
N THR A 84 5.94 21.81 7.48
CA THR A 84 7.10 20.90 7.41
C THR A 84 6.69 19.45 7.19
N LYS A 85 5.39 19.13 7.33
CA LYS A 85 4.83 17.79 7.32
C LYS A 85 5.40 16.89 8.41
N LYS A 86 5.96 17.47 9.47
CA LYS A 86 6.58 16.73 10.58
C LYS A 86 5.67 16.61 11.77
N VAL A 87 5.93 15.61 12.60
CA VAL A 87 5.22 15.40 13.87
C VAL A 87 6.19 15.68 15.01
N LYS A 88 5.74 16.45 16.00
CA LYS A 88 6.45 16.69 17.24
C LYS A 88 5.77 15.95 18.39
N ILE A 89 6.56 15.19 19.14
CA ILE A 89 6.16 14.62 20.42
C ILE A 89 6.64 15.61 21.49
N LYS A 90 5.73 16.23 22.23
CA LYS A 90 6.07 16.93 23.47
C LYS A 90 5.90 15.98 24.64
N LEU A 91 6.92 15.90 25.47
CA LEU A 91 6.96 15.08 26.68
C LEU A 91 7.23 15.97 27.89
N GLY A 92 6.43 15.79 28.93
CA GLY A 92 6.68 16.33 30.27
C GLY A 92 7.68 15.49 31.05
N ASP A 93 7.99 15.92 32.27
CA ASP A 93 9.01 15.28 33.11
C ASP A 93 8.73 13.79 33.32
N GLN A 94 9.77 12.98 33.08
CA GLN A 94 9.79 11.52 33.20
C GLN A 94 8.83 10.76 32.28
N ALA A 95 8.07 11.46 31.43
CA ALA A 95 7.20 10.82 30.45
C ALA A 95 8.00 10.22 29.29
N ARG A 96 7.46 9.17 28.69
CA ARG A 96 8.02 8.53 27.49
C ARG A 96 6.94 7.99 26.58
N VAL A 97 7.26 7.89 25.31
CA VAL A 97 6.43 7.27 24.27
C VAL A 97 7.25 6.18 23.58
N VAL A 98 6.63 5.05 23.30
CA VAL A 98 7.21 3.96 22.50
C VAL A 98 6.43 3.89 21.19
N LEU A 99 7.09 4.19 20.07
CA LEU A 99 6.52 3.99 18.75
C LEU A 99 7.01 2.67 18.16
N TYR A 100 6.07 1.79 17.82
CA TYR A 100 6.35 0.57 17.10
C TYR A 100 6.35 0.83 15.59
N LYS A 101 6.91 -0.10 14.81
CA LYS A 101 7.21 0.07 13.38
C LYS A 101 6.10 0.74 12.58
N GLY A 102 4.86 0.23 12.65
CA GLY A 102 3.74 0.74 11.88
C GLY A 102 3.47 2.23 12.08
N LEU A 103 3.15 2.64 13.31
CA LEU A 103 2.88 4.05 13.61
C LEU A 103 4.13 4.92 13.52
N ALA A 104 5.32 4.40 13.83
CA ALA A 104 6.57 5.14 13.70
C ALA A 104 6.78 5.59 12.24
N GLU A 105 6.71 4.66 11.30
CA GLU A 105 6.92 4.91 9.87
C GLU A 105 5.89 5.91 9.32
N LEU A 106 4.60 5.76 9.64
CA LEU A 106 3.54 6.68 9.20
C LEU A 106 3.72 8.11 9.73
N LEU A 107 4.31 8.26 10.92
CA LEU A 107 4.53 9.55 11.58
C LEU A 107 5.93 10.12 11.34
N GLY A 108 6.75 9.48 10.49
CA GLY A 108 8.09 9.96 10.14
C GLY A 108 9.16 9.73 11.22
N PHE A 109 8.90 8.81 12.15
CA PHE A 109 9.80 8.40 13.22
C PHE A 109 10.46 7.05 12.93
N GLU A 110 11.57 6.79 13.63
CA GLU A 110 12.13 5.45 13.72
C GLU A 110 11.43 4.65 14.83
N PRO A 111 11.32 3.32 14.74
CA PRO A 111 10.72 2.53 15.81
C PRO A 111 11.61 2.62 17.06
N GLY A 112 11.05 2.97 18.21
CA GLY A 112 11.85 3.15 19.41
C GLY A 112 11.16 3.84 20.58
N GLU A 113 11.95 4.06 21.64
CA GLU A 113 11.53 4.73 22.87
C GLU A 113 12.03 6.18 22.88
N TYR A 114 11.10 7.11 23.09
CA TYR A 114 11.33 8.55 23.15
C TYR A 114 11.11 9.06 24.57
N LYS A 115 12.18 9.56 25.20
CA LYS A 115 12.19 10.08 26.59
C LYS A 115 12.33 11.60 26.68
N LYS A 116 12.43 12.27 25.54
CA LYS A 116 12.56 13.73 25.42
C LYS A 116 11.69 14.21 24.29
N SER A 117 11.23 15.45 24.40
CA SER A 117 10.50 16.10 23.31
C SER A 117 11.34 16.09 22.03
N VAL A 118 10.75 15.63 20.93
CA VAL A 118 11.46 15.38 19.67
C VAL A 118 10.54 15.67 18.49
N GLU A 119 11.12 16.15 17.40
CA GLU A 119 10.43 16.26 16.11
C GLU A 119 10.87 15.09 15.22
N SER A 120 9.94 14.60 14.40
CA SER A 120 10.17 13.50 13.48
C SER A 120 11.36 13.82 12.55
N PRO A 121 12.34 12.91 12.43
CA PRO A 121 13.46 13.11 11.50
C PRO A 121 12.96 13.20 10.06
N TYR A 122 11.92 12.43 9.72
CA TYR A 122 11.32 12.37 8.39
C TYR A 122 9.94 13.06 8.35
N ILE A 123 9.43 13.28 7.14
CA ILE A 123 8.05 13.72 6.95
C ILE A 123 7.08 12.60 7.37
N ALA A 124 5.97 12.98 7.99
CA ALA A 124 4.86 12.08 8.26
C ALA A 124 4.00 11.98 7.00
N ASP A 125 3.75 10.76 6.56
CA ASP A 125 3.00 10.48 5.36
C ASP A 125 2.16 9.21 5.54
N PRO A 126 0.86 9.36 5.85
CA PRO A 126 -0.07 8.24 5.97
C PRO A 126 -0.20 7.43 4.68
N THR A 127 0.15 8.02 3.54
CA THR A 127 -0.01 7.43 2.20
C THR A 127 1.30 6.88 1.63
N ALA A 128 2.44 7.10 2.30
CA ALA A 128 3.76 6.68 1.83
C ALA A 128 3.83 5.18 1.51
N SER A 129 2.98 4.35 2.13
CA SER A 129 2.94 2.91 1.89
C SER A 129 2.28 2.48 0.56
N PHE A 130 1.66 3.37 -0.24
CA PHE A 130 0.91 2.94 -1.42
C PHE A 130 1.04 3.82 -2.68
N PRO A 131 2.19 3.86 -3.36
CA PRO A 131 2.26 4.56 -4.65
C PRO A 131 1.98 3.67 -5.86
N ILE A 132 2.13 2.34 -5.76
CA ILE A 132 2.03 1.42 -6.91
C ILE A 132 1.54 0.00 -6.57
N ILE A 133 0.88 -0.64 -7.54
CA ILE A 133 0.48 -2.05 -7.58
C ILE A 133 1.27 -2.75 -8.69
N TYR A 134 1.87 -3.89 -8.38
CA TYR A 134 2.48 -4.79 -9.35
C TYR A 134 1.45 -5.83 -9.77
N ALA A 135 1.05 -5.80 -11.04
CA ALA A 135 0.16 -6.79 -11.63
C ALA A 135 0.96 -7.87 -12.35
N TYR A 136 0.92 -9.08 -11.81
CA TYR A 136 1.47 -10.29 -12.43
C TYR A 136 0.36 -11.06 -13.14
N CYS A 137 0.70 -11.71 -14.23
CA CYS A 137 -0.23 -12.54 -15.00
C CYS A 137 0.48 -13.82 -15.44
N ASP A 138 -0.11 -14.97 -15.18
CA ASP A 138 0.48 -16.28 -15.51
C ASP A 138 0.61 -16.56 -17.02
N LEU A 139 0.01 -15.72 -17.87
CA LEU A 139 0.17 -15.74 -19.32
C LEU A 139 1.40 -14.97 -19.81
N VAL A 140 2.04 -14.15 -18.97
CA VAL A 140 3.16 -13.31 -19.37
C VAL A 140 4.46 -14.10 -19.31
N GLU A 141 5.25 -14.03 -20.38
CA GLU A 141 6.62 -14.55 -20.38
C GLU A 141 7.47 -13.78 -19.35
N PRO A 142 8.27 -14.44 -18.49
CA PRO A 142 9.07 -13.76 -17.48
C PRO A 142 9.92 -12.61 -18.04
N GLN A 143 9.71 -11.42 -17.48
CA GLN A 143 10.44 -10.19 -17.81
C GLN A 143 11.49 -9.90 -16.73
N ILE A 144 12.58 -9.24 -17.11
CA ILE A 144 13.58 -8.75 -16.13
C ILE A 144 12.96 -7.59 -15.34
N VAL A 145 12.89 -7.73 -14.02
CA VAL A 145 12.38 -6.72 -13.09
C VAL A 145 13.39 -6.55 -11.95
N GLY A 146 14.15 -5.47 -11.98
CA GLY A 146 15.25 -5.26 -11.03
C GLY A 146 16.29 -6.37 -11.15
N HIS A 147 16.44 -7.20 -10.11
CA HIS A 147 17.41 -8.29 -10.03
C HIS A 147 16.79 -9.69 -10.22
N THR A 148 15.51 -9.77 -10.62
CA THR A 148 14.79 -11.05 -10.80
C THR A 148 14.09 -11.13 -12.16
N GLN A 149 13.66 -12.32 -12.56
CA GLN A 149 12.72 -12.53 -13.65
C GLN A 149 11.34 -12.87 -13.09
N ALA A 150 10.31 -12.17 -13.56
CA ALA A 150 8.94 -12.38 -13.08
C ALA A 150 7.93 -12.13 -14.21
N PRO A 151 6.76 -12.81 -14.20
CA PRO A 151 5.70 -12.62 -15.19
C PRO A 151 4.90 -11.32 -14.92
N LEU A 152 5.61 -10.19 -14.86
CA LEU A 152 5.07 -8.87 -14.57
C LEU A 152 4.40 -8.30 -15.81
N LEU A 153 3.09 -8.08 -15.73
CA LEU A 153 2.31 -7.47 -16.81
C LEU A 153 2.41 -5.94 -16.78
N LYS A 154 2.26 -5.35 -15.59
CA LYS A 154 2.20 -3.89 -15.44
C LYS A 154 2.50 -3.44 -14.01
N ILE A 155 3.10 -2.27 -13.89
CA ILE A 155 3.13 -1.48 -12.64
C ILE A 155 2.08 -0.38 -12.78
N ILE A 156 1.09 -0.39 -11.88
CA ILE A 156 -0.03 0.54 -11.86
C ILE A 156 0.19 1.53 -10.73
N LYS A 157 0.08 2.83 -11.00
CA LYS A 157 0.08 3.84 -9.94
C LYS A 157 -1.25 3.78 -9.19
N VAL A 158 -1.19 3.78 -7.86
CA VAL A 158 -2.39 3.88 -7.03
C VAL A 158 -2.90 5.32 -7.08
N GLU A 159 -4.20 5.48 -7.30
CA GLU A 159 -4.89 6.77 -7.27
C GLU A 159 -6.22 6.63 -6.51
N GLY A 160 -6.92 7.74 -6.32
CA GLY A 160 -8.20 7.78 -5.62
C GLY A 160 -8.10 7.74 -4.10
N LYS A 161 -9.23 7.97 -3.45
CA LYS A 161 -9.42 8.00 -1.99
C LYS A 161 -10.00 6.70 -1.46
N ASP A 162 -10.04 6.54 -0.12
CA ASP A 162 -10.67 5.37 0.49
C ASP A 162 -12.13 5.22 0.05
N GLY A 163 -12.50 4.01 -0.33
CA GLY A 163 -13.82 3.64 -0.82
C GLY A 163 -14.08 3.95 -2.29
N GLU A 164 -13.20 4.66 -2.99
CA GLU A 164 -13.39 4.97 -4.41
C GLU A 164 -13.13 3.76 -5.31
N ILE A 165 -13.87 3.68 -6.42
CA ILE A 165 -13.57 2.75 -7.51
C ILE A 165 -12.68 3.50 -8.51
N VAL A 166 -11.45 3.01 -8.65
CA VAL A 166 -10.43 3.60 -9.51
C VAL A 166 -10.39 2.83 -10.81
N ASN A 167 -10.39 3.53 -11.96
CA ASN A 167 -10.08 2.92 -13.25
C ASN A 167 -8.71 3.39 -13.76
N ALA A 168 -7.72 2.51 -13.70
CA ALA A 168 -6.44 2.73 -14.38
C ALA A 168 -6.57 2.31 -15.86
N HIS A 169 -6.97 3.26 -16.70
CA HIS A 169 -7.14 3.08 -18.14
C HIS A 169 -5.86 3.43 -18.93
N TYR A 170 -5.48 2.57 -19.87
CA TYR A 170 -4.30 2.73 -20.73
C TYR A 170 -4.71 2.76 -22.21
N THR A 171 -4.71 3.95 -22.81
CA THR A 171 -4.96 4.13 -24.25
C THR A 171 -3.89 3.49 -25.13
N ARG A 172 -2.65 3.39 -24.61
CA ARG A 172 -1.53 2.67 -25.23
C ARG A 172 -0.99 1.65 -24.22
N PRO A 173 -1.60 0.45 -24.15
CA PRO A 173 -1.13 -0.61 -23.26
C PRO A 173 0.33 -0.95 -23.54
N HIS A 174 1.07 -1.27 -22.48
CA HIS A 174 2.38 -1.89 -22.65
C HIS A 174 2.15 -3.37 -22.92
N TYR A 175 2.61 -3.85 -24.08
CA TYR A 175 2.47 -5.22 -24.50
C TYR A 175 3.74 -6.00 -24.16
N VAL A 176 3.56 -7.19 -23.61
CA VAL A 176 4.62 -8.14 -23.29
C VAL A 176 4.30 -9.51 -23.89
N PRO A 177 5.31 -10.34 -24.21
CA PRO A 177 5.08 -11.64 -24.84
C PRO A 177 4.21 -12.58 -24.00
N VAL A 178 3.39 -13.39 -24.68
CA VAL A 178 2.55 -14.42 -24.08
C VAL A 178 3.29 -15.76 -24.07
N ILE A 179 3.37 -16.41 -22.90
CA ILE A 179 4.12 -17.66 -22.72
C ILE A 179 3.41 -18.91 -23.28
N ARG A 180 2.07 -18.89 -23.37
CA ARG A 180 1.28 -20.06 -23.80
C ARG A 180 0.19 -19.69 -24.81
N GLN A 181 0.09 -20.49 -25.87
CA GLN A 181 -0.86 -20.27 -26.97
C GLN A 181 -2.25 -20.87 -26.70
N GLN A 182 -2.37 -21.80 -25.77
CA GLN A 182 -3.64 -22.40 -25.37
C GLN A 182 -3.85 -22.22 -23.88
N PHE A 183 -5.00 -21.68 -23.50
CA PHE A 183 -5.37 -21.49 -22.10
C PHE A 183 -6.87 -21.36 -21.95
N GLN A 184 -7.40 -21.87 -20.85
CA GLN A 184 -8.77 -21.59 -20.41
C GLN A 184 -8.80 -20.82 -19.10
N THR A 185 -7.69 -20.82 -18.36
CA THR A 185 -7.56 -20.08 -17.10
C THR A 185 -6.58 -18.93 -17.24
N ILE A 186 -6.85 -17.85 -16.52
CA ILE A 186 -5.96 -16.71 -16.35
C ILE A 186 -5.84 -16.45 -14.85
N GLU A 187 -4.62 -16.33 -14.37
CA GLU A 187 -4.33 -15.94 -13.00
C GLU A 187 -3.64 -14.59 -12.97
N MET A 188 -4.29 -13.64 -12.30
CA MET A 188 -3.78 -12.32 -12.01
C MET A 188 -3.42 -12.24 -10.53
N ILE A 189 -2.23 -11.76 -10.21
CA ILE A 189 -1.79 -11.53 -8.83
C ILE A 189 -1.41 -10.06 -8.70
N LEU A 190 -2.05 -9.37 -7.76
CA LEU A 190 -1.77 -7.96 -7.46
C LEU A 190 -0.98 -7.86 -6.17
N ARG A 191 0.21 -7.26 -6.23
CA ARG A 191 1.08 -7.07 -5.07
C ARG A 191 1.44 -5.62 -4.84
N LEU A 192 1.70 -5.30 -3.58
CA LEU A 192 2.32 -4.05 -3.17
C LEU A 192 3.82 -4.07 -3.42
N HIS A 193 4.48 -2.92 -3.26
CA HIS A 193 5.94 -2.82 -3.34
C HIS A 193 6.67 -3.68 -2.28
N SER A 194 6.02 -3.99 -1.15
CA SER A 194 6.54 -4.93 -0.15
C SER A 194 6.60 -6.38 -0.63
N GLY A 195 5.91 -6.69 -1.73
CA GLY A 195 5.69 -8.06 -2.20
C GLY A 195 4.43 -8.70 -1.61
N ASP A 196 3.76 -8.08 -0.64
CA ASP A 196 2.50 -8.60 -0.10
C ASP A 196 1.36 -8.47 -1.12
N LEU A 197 0.32 -9.29 -0.99
CA LEU A 197 -0.90 -9.11 -1.77
C LEU A 197 -1.54 -7.75 -1.44
N VAL A 198 -2.15 -7.10 -2.44
CA VAL A 198 -2.95 -5.90 -2.19
C VAL A 198 -4.11 -6.27 -1.25
N PRO A 199 -4.22 -5.68 -0.06
CA PRO A 199 -5.18 -6.12 0.96
C PRO A 199 -6.54 -5.44 0.75
N PHE A 200 -7.20 -5.72 -0.37
CA PHE A 200 -8.55 -5.22 -0.64
C PHE A 200 -9.52 -5.67 0.46
N GLU A 201 -10.14 -4.74 1.17
CA GLU A 201 -11.11 -5.07 2.23
C GLU A 201 -12.49 -5.42 1.65
N ARG A 202 -12.85 -4.84 0.49
CA ARG A 202 -14.15 -5.05 -0.15
C ARG A 202 -14.14 -4.73 -1.64
N GLY A 203 -15.16 -5.22 -2.35
CA GLY A 203 -15.40 -4.92 -3.76
C GLY A 203 -14.87 -6.00 -4.72
N ARG A 204 -14.78 -5.66 -6.01
CA ARG A 204 -14.28 -6.57 -7.05
C ARG A 204 -13.27 -5.84 -7.91
N VAL A 205 -12.23 -6.56 -8.31
CA VAL A 205 -11.24 -6.09 -9.28
C VAL A 205 -11.62 -6.61 -10.67
N ILE A 206 -11.59 -5.74 -11.67
CA ILE A 206 -11.81 -6.08 -13.07
C ILE A 206 -10.54 -5.73 -13.83
N ALA A 207 -10.02 -6.70 -14.60
CA ALA A 207 -8.90 -6.50 -15.50
C ALA A 207 -9.37 -6.74 -16.94
N VAL A 208 -9.06 -5.80 -17.83
CA VAL A 208 -9.28 -5.94 -19.27
C VAL A 208 -7.94 -6.17 -19.93
N LEU A 209 -7.76 -7.37 -20.50
CA LEU A 209 -6.56 -7.76 -21.22
C LEU A 209 -6.81 -7.65 -22.73
N HIS A 210 -5.84 -7.12 -23.45
CA HIS A 210 -5.86 -7.09 -24.90
C HIS A 210 -4.70 -7.89 -25.47
N PHE A 211 -5.01 -8.80 -26.39
CA PHE A 211 -4.06 -9.68 -27.05
C PHE A 211 -3.86 -9.21 -28.50
N ARG A 212 -2.62 -9.17 -28.96
CA ARG A 212 -2.30 -8.83 -30.34
C ARG A 212 -1.17 -9.71 -30.88
N LEU A 213 -1.12 -9.84 -32.21
CA LEU A 213 0.07 -10.38 -32.88
C LEU A 213 1.23 -9.42 -32.69
N ARG A 214 2.40 -9.97 -32.35
CA ARG A 214 3.66 -9.24 -32.32
C ARG A 214 4.00 -8.82 -33.73
N GLN A 215 4.14 -7.52 -33.93
CA GLN A 215 4.63 -6.99 -35.20
C GLN A 215 6.15 -7.12 -35.21
N ILE A 216 6.68 -7.92 -36.13
CA ILE A 216 8.10 -7.92 -36.44
C ILE A 216 8.36 -6.59 -37.18
N ILE A 217 9.18 -5.73 -36.58
CA ILE A 217 9.69 -4.51 -37.22
C ILE A 217 10.88 -4.90 -38.09
#